data_AF-A2AXC2-F1
#
_entry.id   AF-A2AXC2-F1
#
_cell.length_a   1.000
_cell.length_b   1.000
_cell.length_c   1.000
_cell.angle_alpha   90.00
_cell.angle_beta   90.00
_cell.angle_gamma   90.00
#
_symmetry.space_group_name_H-M   'P 1'
#
loop_
_entity.id
_entity.type
_entity.pdbx_description
1 polymer ?
#
loop_
_entity_poly.entity_id
_entity_poly.type
_entity_poly.pdbx_seq_one_letter_code
_entity_poly.pdbx_strand_id
1 'polypeptide(L)'
;MILVLLVIVNLGLNGLIDWYTVCLVPLNPYQFFLAVQYPRIVVSTFNIVFYMYTLILEERFKLINLIIKQEEFFSPKIKRMVLLHKTLVRVAKSLNQVFAPQLLLWVLLGVMVVTVDLHVFFFTLFNKLLGQYPVGIVGVKNASLFIFDLIFLSFRCTKLCKEANKTAFLWYHIKIDREDEEARDDFIKLGIKLSNDKLEITACRLFKIDNSLILDLLVFITINFVVLLGDLYVTLYIILTNNQAKYCTTLIGLIKNCVIVIFELYYLSHVCQNVSTEVIGNILRLMHRRFEITALRLFTIDNKLLFGVLAYYSTTCDIATILDFWVRCVLSLHCAAVGGSANIMSGCSTSTSTNINTKLFWLY
;
A
#
# COMPACT_ATOMS: atom_id res chain seq x y z
N MET A 1 -9.09 -9.64 -27.83
CA MET A 1 -10.31 -9.13 -27.16
C MET A 1 -10.00 -8.25 -25.95
N ILE A 2 -9.27 -8.74 -24.93
CA ILE A 2 -8.96 -7.95 -23.70
C ILE A 2 -8.24 -6.63 -24.00
N LEU A 3 -7.29 -6.63 -24.95
CA LEU A 3 -6.57 -5.40 -25.32
C LEU A 3 -7.49 -4.35 -25.94
N VAL A 4 -8.39 -4.78 -26.84
CA VAL A 4 -9.36 -3.90 -27.49
C VAL A 4 -10.32 -3.32 -26.46
N LEU A 5 -10.78 -4.13 -25.51
CA LEU A 5 -11.61 -3.65 -24.39
C LEU A 5 -10.86 -2.62 -23.56
N LEU A 6 -9.58 -2.85 -23.26
CA LEU A 6 -8.77 -1.92 -22.48
C LEU A 6 -8.56 -0.59 -23.22
N VAL A 7 -8.30 -0.63 -24.52
CA VAL A 7 -8.18 0.59 -25.35
C VAL A 7 -9.51 1.34 -25.42
N ILE A 8 -10.63 0.63 -25.63
CA ILE A 8 -11.95 1.26 -25.72
C ILE A 8 -12.34 1.89 -24.39
N VAL A 9 -12.14 1.19 -23.27
CA VAL A 9 -12.48 1.70 -21.94
C VAL A 9 -11.53 2.84 -21.54
N ASN A 10 -10.22 2.64 -21.62
CA ASN A 10 -9.26 3.63 -21.12
C ASN A 10 -9.03 4.82 -22.04
N LEU A 11 -9.15 4.67 -23.37
CA LEU A 11 -8.98 5.78 -24.29
C LEU A 11 -10.33 6.39 -24.68
N GLY A 12 -11.28 5.53 -25.06
CA GLY A 12 -12.60 5.97 -25.55
C GLY A 12 -13.46 6.53 -24.43
N LEU A 13 -13.85 5.69 -23.47
CA LEU A 13 -14.79 6.11 -22.42
C LEU A 13 -14.18 7.16 -21.50
N ASN A 14 -12.95 6.98 -21.01
CA ASN A 14 -12.33 8.01 -20.16
C ASN A 14 -12.13 9.32 -20.92
N GLY A 15 -11.68 9.28 -22.17
CA GLY A 15 -11.52 10.47 -23.01
C GLY A 15 -12.82 11.21 -23.23
N LEU A 16 -13.91 10.51 -23.56
CA LEU A 16 -15.23 11.10 -23.77
C LEU A 16 -15.81 11.69 -22.49
N ILE A 17 -15.67 10.99 -21.36
CA ILE A 17 -16.22 11.49 -20.09
C ILE A 17 -15.40 12.68 -19.61
N ASP A 18 -14.08 12.67 -19.78
CA ASP A 18 -13.23 13.80 -19.39
C ASP A 18 -13.42 15.01 -20.32
N TRP A 19 -13.71 14.77 -21.60
CA TRP A 19 -14.18 15.82 -22.51
C TRP A 19 -15.50 16.44 -22.01
N TYR A 20 -16.45 15.59 -21.61
CA TYR A 20 -17.72 16.04 -21.06
C TYR A 20 -17.54 16.86 -19.77
N THR A 21 -16.64 16.47 -18.87
CA THR A 21 -16.38 17.26 -17.65
C THR A 21 -15.74 18.61 -17.95
N VAL A 22 -14.85 18.69 -18.94
CA VAL A 22 -14.26 19.97 -19.39
C VAL A 22 -15.34 20.92 -19.92
N CYS A 23 -16.31 20.41 -20.68
CA CYS A 23 -17.43 21.21 -21.20
C CYS A 23 -18.34 21.77 -20.09
N LEU A 24 -18.34 21.17 -18.90
CA LEU A 24 -19.14 21.62 -17.76
C LEU A 24 -18.44 22.70 -16.92
N VAL A 25 -17.15 22.95 -17.11
CA VAL A 25 -16.40 23.96 -16.33
C VAL A 25 -16.43 25.31 -17.04
N PRO A 26 -17.07 26.35 -16.46
CA PRO A 26 -17.33 27.62 -17.15
C PRO A 26 -16.12 28.55 -17.29
N LEU A 27 -15.01 28.30 -16.57
CA LEU A 27 -13.84 29.20 -16.54
C LEU A 27 -12.57 28.47 -17.02
N ASN A 28 -11.99 28.96 -18.12
CA ASN A 28 -10.71 28.53 -18.71
C ASN A 28 -10.59 27.00 -18.99
N PRO A 29 -11.44 26.44 -19.89
CA PRO A 29 -11.45 25.01 -20.20
C PRO A 29 -10.10 24.48 -20.70
N TYR A 30 -9.31 25.32 -21.39
CA TYR A 30 -7.99 24.94 -21.89
C TYR A 30 -6.99 24.67 -20.78
N GLN A 31 -6.96 25.51 -19.73
CA GLN A 31 -6.05 25.32 -18.59
C GLN A 31 -6.45 24.11 -17.77
N PHE A 32 -7.76 23.91 -17.56
CA PHE A 32 -8.29 22.74 -16.88
C PHE A 32 -7.98 21.45 -17.64
N PHE A 33 -8.17 21.45 -18.96
CA PHE A 33 -7.83 20.33 -19.82
C PHE A 33 -6.33 20.00 -19.75
N LEU A 34 -5.44 21.00 -19.87
CA LEU A 34 -4.00 20.78 -19.79
C LEU A 34 -3.55 20.26 -18.42
N ALA A 35 -4.12 20.79 -17.33
CA ALA A 35 -3.74 20.40 -15.98
C ALA A 35 -4.24 18.99 -15.60
N VAL A 36 -5.45 18.62 -16.02
CA VAL A 36 -6.11 17.37 -15.57
C VAL A 36 -5.97 16.25 -16.60
N GLN A 37 -6.15 16.55 -17.89
CA GLN A 37 -6.23 15.52 -18.93
C GLN A 37 -4.85 15.04 -19.39
N TYR A 38 -3.89 15.95 -19.51
CA TYR A 38 -2.56 15.59 -20.02
C TYR A 38 -1.87 14.52 -19.14
N PRO A 39 -1.78 14.66 -17.79
CA PRO A 39 -1.19 13.63 -16.96
C PRO A 39 -1.89 12.28 -17.09
N ARG A 40 -3.23 12.28 -17.22
CA ARG A 40 -4.02 11.05 -17.41
C ARG A 40 -3.68 10.35 -18.71
N ILE A 41 -3.64 11.07 -19.84
CA ILE A 41 -3.29 10.49 -21.15
C ILE A 41 -1.88 9.87 -21.09
N VAL A 42 -0.92 10.59 -20.49
CA VAL A 42 0.45 10.09 -20.34
C VAL A 42 0.47 8.80 -19.52
N VAL A 43 -0.17 8.80 -18.35
CA VAL A 43 -0.28 7.61 -17.48
C VAL A 43 -0.98 6.45 -18.18
N SER A 44 -2.11 6.70 -18.85
CA SER A 44 -2.85 5.68 -19.60
C SER A 44 -2.01 5.09 -20.73
N THR A 45 -1.23 5.91 -21.43
CA THR A 45 -0.31 5.45 -22.48
C THR A 45 0.76 4.52 -21.89
N PHE A 46 1.37 4.90 -20.77
CA PHE A 46 2.33 4.03 -20.07
C PHE A 46 1.71 2.71 -19.61
N ASN A 47 0.50 2.75 -19.05
CA ASN A 47 -0.22 1.55 -18.62
C ASN A 47 -0.53 0.64 -19.81
N ILE A 48 -0.99 1.17 -20.94
CA ILE A 48 -1.24 0.40 -22.17
C ILE A 48 0.04 -0.28 -22.66
N VAL A 49 1.15 0.46 -22.72
CA VAL A 49 2.45 -0.08 -23.14
C VAL A 49 2.91 -1.18 -22.21
N PHE A 50 2.80 -0.98 -20.89
CA PHE A 50 3.11 -2.01 -19.90
C PHE A 50 2.23 -3.26 -20.07
N TYR A 51 0.92 -3.09 -20.29
CA TYR A 51 0.01 -4.20 -20.53
C TYR A 51 0.33 -4.96 -21.81
N MET A 52 0.73 -4.27 -22.87
CA MET A 52 1.21 -4.91 -24.11
C MET A 52 2.42 -5.80 -23.85
N TYR A 53 3.44 -5.28 -23.14
CA TYR A 53 4.63 -6.07 -22.82
C TYR A 53 4.31 -7.28 -21.93
N THR A 54 3.50 -7.11 -20.89
CA THR A 54 3.11 -8.22 -20.01
C THR A 54 2.29 -9.29 -20.74
N LEU A 55 1.41 -8.91 -21.68
CA LEU A 55 0.68 -9.85 -22.54
C LEU A 55 1.61 -10.65 -23.44
N ILE A 56 2.55 -9.97 -24.12
CA ILE A 56 3.53 -10.64 -24.99
C ILE A 56 4.36 -11.63 -24.18
N LEU A 57 4.85 -11.23 -23.00
CA LEU A 57 5.62 -12.10 -22.12
C LEU A 57 4.79 -13.30 -21.64
N GLU A 58 3.54 -13.10 -21.22
CA GLU A 58 2.65 -14.18 -20.77
C GLU A 58 2.48 -15.25 -21.86
N GLU A 59 2.19 -14.84 -23.09
CA GLU A 59 2.01 -15.79 -24.20
C GLU A 59 3.30 -16.54 -24.53
N ARG A 60 4.47 -15.89 -24.44
CA ARG A 60 5.75 -16.56 -24.65
C ARG A 60 6.04 -17.58 -23.54
N PHE A 61 5.71 -17.29 -22.28
CA PHE A 61 5.83 -18.27 -21.19
C PHE A 61 4.87 -19.45 -21.39
N LYS A 62 3.62 -19.21 -21.82
CA LYS A 62 2.67 -20.27 -22.14
C LYS A 62 3.18 -21.19 -23.25
N LEU A 63 3.73 -20.63 -24.33
CA LEU A 63 4.30 -21.43 -25.42
C LEU A 63 5.43 -22.34 -24.92
N ILE A 64 6.34 -21.81 -24.09
CA ILE A 64 7.41 -22.60 -23.48
C ILE A 64 6.83 -23.71 -22.58
N ASN A 65 5.85 -23.38 -21.75
CA ASN A 65 5.17 -24.35 -20.89
C ASN A 65 4.47 -25.47 -21.68
N LEU A 66 3.87 -25.14 -22.83
CA LEU A 66 3.24 -26.11 -23.72
C LEU A 66 4.26 -27.06 -24.35
N ILE A 67 5.39 -26.52 -24.85
CA ILE A 67 6.45 -27.32 -25.45
C ILE A 67 7.08 -28.26 -24.41
N ILE A 68 7.37 -27.75 -23.22
CA ILE A 68 7.92 -28.56 -22.11
C ILE A 68 6.96 -29.68 -21.71
N LYS A 69 5.64 -29.41 -21.73
CA LYS A 69 4.63 -30.43 -21.40
C LYS A 69 4.54 -31.54 -22.45
N GLN A 70 4.88 -31.26 -23.71
CA GLN A 70 4.80 -32.24 -24.80
C GLN A 70 6.04 -33.13 -24.90
N GLU A 71 7.21 -32.68 -24.44
CA GLU A 71 8.42 -33.51 -24.47
C GLU A 71 8.47 -34.42 -23.24
N GLU A 72 8.28 -35.73 -23.45
CA GLU A 72 8.28 -36.74 -22.38
C GLU A 72 9.68 -37.17 -21.92
N PHE A 73 10.71 -36.93 -22.74
CA PHE A 73 12.09 -37.38 -22.49
C PHE A 73 13.09 -36.23 -22.54
N PHE A 74 14.15 -36.36 -21.73
CA PHE A 74 15.21 -35.37 -21.65
C PHE A 74 15.99 -35.25 -22.96
N SER A 75 15.67 -34.23 -23.76
CA SER A 75 16.31 -33.92 -25.04
C SER A 75 17.27 -32.72 -24.90
N PRO A 76 18.36 -32.62 -25.69
CA PRO A 76 19.17 -31.39 -25.77
C PRO A 76 18.36 -30.15 -26.17
N LYS A 77 17.15 -30.32 -26.72
CA LYS A 77 16.17 -29.24 -26.94
C LYS A 77 15.69 -28.61 -25.63
N ILE A 78 15.56 -29.39 -24.57
CA ILE A 78 15.09 -28.94 -23.26
C ILE A 78 16.12 -27.99 -22.61
N LYS A 79 17.43 -28.27 -22.71
CA LYS A 79 18.48 -27.33 -22.26
C LYS A 79 18.35 -25.96 -22.96
N ARG A 80 18.03 -25.95 -24.27
CA ARG A 80 17.75 -24.70 -25.02
C ARG A 80 16.49 -23.99 -24.53
N MET A 81 15.42 -24.73 -24.22
CA MET A 81 14.17 -24.15 -23.70
C MET A 81 14.36 -23.49 -22.32
N VAL A 82 15.17 -24.08 -21.43
CA VAL A 82 15.53 -23.46 -20.14
C VAL A 82 16.30 -22.16 -20.34
N LEU A 83 17.24 -22.15 -21.28
CA LEU A 83 18.01 -20.95 -21.60
C LEU A 83 17.10 -19.83 -22.15
N LEU A 84 16.15 -20.19 -22.99
CA LEU A 84 15.13 -19.27 -23.50
C LEU A 84 14.27 -18.73 -22.36
N HIS A 85 13.73 -19.60 -21.49
CA HIS A 85 12.97 -19.20 -20.31
C HIS A 85 13.74 -18.22 -19.43
N LYS A 86 15.00 -18.51 -19.12
CA LYS A 86 15.86 -17.63 -18.32
C LYS A 86 16.08 -16.27 -18.98
N THR A 87 16.21 -16.25 -20.31
CA THR A 87 16.32 -15.01 -21.07
C THR A 87 15.03 -14.19 -20.97
N LEU A 88 13.86 -14.83 -21.08
CA LEU A 88 12.56 -14.18 -20.88
C LEU A 88 12.38 -13.64 -19.46
N VAL A 89 12.75 -14.40 -18.42
CA VAL A 89 12.71 -13.92 -17.03
C VAL A 89 13.61 -12.70 -16.86
N ARG A 90 14.80 -12.69 -17.45
CA ARG A 90 15.69 -11.51 -17.43
C ARG A 90 15.08 -10.30 -18.12
N VAL A 91 14.46 -10.48 -19.29
CA VAL A 91 13.75 -9.40 -20.00
C VAL A 91 12.58 -8.88 -19.16
N ALA A 92 11.79 -9.77 -18.56
CA ALA A 92 10.68 -9.39 -17.69
C ALA A 92 11.17 -8.61 -16.45
N LYS A 93 12.28 -9.02 -15.82
CA LYS A 93 12.89 -8.29 -14.70
C LYS A 93 13.41 -6.92 -15.13
N SER A 94 14.01 -6.82 -16.31
CA SER A 94 14.51 -5.55 -16.86
C SER A 94 13.35 -4.58 -17.17
N LEU A 95 12.26 -5.09 -17.77
CA LEU A 95 11.03 -4.32 -17.95
C LEU A 95 10.45 -3.88 -16.61
N ASN A 96 10.38 -4.76 -15.62
CA ASN A 96 9.91 -4.39 -14.29
C ASN A 96 10.76 -3.26 -13.68
N GLN A 97 12.08 -3.26 -13.86
CA GLN A 97 12.94 -2.17 -13.37
C GLN A 97 12.65 -0.83 -14.04
N VAL A 98 12.36 -0.83 -15.34
CA VAL A 98 12.02 0.40 -16.09
C VAL A 98 10.67 0.96 -15.64
N PHE A 99 9.67 0.10 -15.47
CA PHE A 99 8.31 0.52 -15.10
C PHE A 99 8.10 0.67 -13.58
N ALA A 100 8.99 0.14 -12.75
CA ALA A 100 8.87 0.14 -11.28
C ALA A 100 8.63 1.53 -10.66
N PRO A 101 9.38 2.60 -11.02
CA PRO A 101 9.14 3.94 -10.48
C PRO A 101 7.80 4.51 -10.91
N GLN A 102 7.42 4.27 -12.17
CA GLN A 102 6.15 4.72 -12.71
C GLN A 102 4.96 4.04 -12.02
N LEU A 103 5.03 2.72 -11.81
CA LEU A 103 4.01 1.96 -11.11
C LEU A 103 3.89 2.41 -9.65
N LEU A 104 5.02 2.65 -8.98
CA LEU A 104 5.04 3.20 -7.62
C LEU A 104 4.34 4.56 -7.56
N LEU A 105 4.75 5.49 -8.42
CA LEU A 105 4.19 6.84 -8.46
C LEU A 105 2.70 6.82 -8.80
N TRP A 106 2.29 5.95 -9.74
CA TRP A 106 0.90 5.79 -10.14
C TRP A 106 0.02 5.28 -9.00
N VAL A 107 0.45 4.24 -8.27
CA VAL A 107 -0.30 3.73 -7.12
C VAL A 107 -0.40 4.80 -6.02
N LEU A 108 0.70 5.48 -5.70
CA LEU A 108 0.72 6.51 -4.65
C LEU A 108 -0.20 7.69 -4.99
N LEU A 109 -0.08 8.25 -6.20
CA LEU A 109 -0.93 9.35 -6.65
C LEU A 109 -2.39 8.93 -6.74
N GLY A 110 -2.66 7.71 -7.21
CA GLY A 110 -4.02 7.19 -7.29
C GLY A 110 -4.68 7.04 -5.93
N VAL A 111 -3.97 6.50 -4.93
CA VAL A 111 -4.48 6.43 -3.55
C VAL A 111 -4.76 7.83 -2.99
N MET A 112 -3.84 8.79 -3.20
CA MET A 112 -4.07 10.17 -2.78
C MET A 112 -5.31 10.79 -3.44
N VAL A 113 -5.48 10.61 -4.76
CA VAL A 113 -6.64 11.11 -5.50
C VAL A 113 -7.92 10.48 -4.99
N VAL A 114 -7.96 9.15 -4.76
CA VAL A 114 -9.14 8.47 -4.22
C VAL A 114 -9.51 9.00 -2.84
N THR A 115 -8.54 9.19 -1.95
CA THR A 115 -8.81 9.73 -0.61
C THR A 115 -9.37 11.15 -0.67
N VAL A 116 -8.82 12.01 -1.54
CA VAL A 116 -9.32 13.38 -1.74
C VAL A 116 -10.72 13.37 -2.35
N ASP A 117 -10.96 12.57 -3.40
CA ASP A 117 -12.25 12.49 -4.09
C ASP A 117 -13.35 11.96 -3.17
N LEU A 118 -13.05 10.95 -2.33
CA LEU A 118 -13.97 10.47 -1.29
C LEU A 118 -14.29 11.56 -0.26
N HIS A 119 -13.27 12.33 0.17
CA HIS A 119 -13.48 13.43 1.11
C HIS A 119 -14.38 14.53 0.54
N VAL A 120 -14.13 14.94 -0.71
CA VAL A 120 -14.94 15.93 -1.43
C VAL A 120 -16.36 15.42 -1.64
N PHE A 121 -16.52 14.14 -2.02
CA PHE A 121 -17.83 13.51 -2.17
C PHE A 121 -18.65 13.60 -0.88
N PHE A 122 -18.06 13.23 0.25
CA PHE A 122 -18.73 13.31 1.55
C PHE A 122 -19.06 14.72 1.98
N PHE A 123 -18.10 15.63 1.85
CA PHE A 123 -18.32 17.03 2.16
C PHE A 123 -19.49 17.61 1.36
N THR A 124 -19.58 17.26 0.06
CA THR A 124 -20.66 17.69 -0.82
C THR A 124 -22.00 17.07 -0.44
N LEU A 125 -22.01 15.77 -0.13
CA LEU A 125 -23.21 15.02 0.25
C LEU A 125 -23.87 15.59 1.52
N PHE A 126 -23.07 15.96 2.51
CA PHE A 126 -23.56 16.37 3.84
C PHE A 126 -23.84 17.87 3.97
N ASN A 127 -23.08 18.74 3.29
CA ASN A 127 -23.30 20.20 3.38
C ASN A 127 -24.51 20.70 2.59
N LYS A 128 -25.38 19.80 2.07
CA LYS A 128 -26.57 20.13 1.28
C LYS A 128 -26.31 21.21 0.22
N LEU A 129 -25.09 21.26 -0.32
CA LEU A 129 -24.75 22.05 -1.50
C LEU A 129 -25.36 21.35 -2.70
N LEU A 130 -26.70 21.39 -2.78
CA LEU A 130 -27.50 20.66 -3.77
C LEU A 130 -27.15 21.08 -5.22
N GLY A 131 -26.44 22.21 -5.40
CA GLY A 131 -25.91 22.63 -6.70
C GLY A 131 -24.58 21.99 -7.11
N GLN A 132 -23.87 21.28 -6.21
CA GLN A 132 -22.50 20.77 -6.46
C GLN A 132 -22.40 19.24 -6.58
N TYR A 133 -23.53 18.51 -6.66
CA TYR A 133 -23.53 17.06 -6.92
C TYR A 133 -22.67 16.60 -8.11
N PRO A 134 -22.54 17.37 -9.23
CA PRO A 134 -21.67 16.95 -10.33
C PRO A 134 -20.23 16.67 -9.90
N VAL A 135 -19.70 17.45 -8.94
CA VAL A 135 -18.32 17.28 -8.44
C VAL A 135 -18.18 15.95 -7.68
N GLY A 136 -19.16 15.62 -6.82
CA GLY A 136 -19.18 14.35 -6.10
C GLY A 136 -19.28 13.14 -7.03
N ILE A 137 -20.12 13.22 -8.07
CA ILE A 137 -20.26 12.15 -9.08
C ILE A 137 -18.94 11.93 -9.83
N VAL A 138 -18.22 13.01 -10.18
CA VAL A 138 -16.89 12.92 -10.80
C VAL A 138 -15.89 12.23 -9.88
N GLY A 139 -15.91 12.53 -8.58
CA GLY A 139 -15.03 11.87 -7.60
C GLY A 139 -15.29 10.36 -7.48
N VAL A 140 -16.55 9.93 -7.39
CA VAL A 140 -16.92 8.51 -7.35
C VAL A 140 -16.51 7.78 -8.63
N LYS A 141 -16.71 8.42 -9.79
CA LYS A 141 -16.24 7.90 -11.09
C LYS A 141 -14.72 7.71 -11.09
N ASN A 142 -13.94 8.72 -10.69
CA ASN A 142 -12.49 8.61 -10.66
C ASN A 142 -12.02 7.50 -9.71
N ALA A 143 -12.63 7.40 -8.53
CA ALA A 143 -12.27 6.39 -7.54
C ALA A 143 -12.56 4.96 -8.03
N SER A 144 -13.75 4.74 -8.59
CA SER A 144 -14.12 3.45 -9.18
C SER A 144 -13.20 3.05 -10.35
N LEU A 145 -12.85 4.00 -11.22
CA LEU A 145 -11.91 3.75 -12.32
C LEU A 145 -10.52 3.36 -11.81
N PHE A 146 -9.99 4.09 -10.81
CA PHE A 146 -8.69 3.76 -10.22
C PHE A 146 -8.69 2.37 -9.59
N ILE A 147 -9.72 2.02 -8.82
CA ILE A 147 -9.85 0.69 -8.20
C ILE A 147 -9.90 -0.39 -9.29
N PHE A 148 -10.66 -0.16 -10.37
CA PHE A 148 -10.73 -1.10 -11.48
C PHE A 148 -9.38 -1.28 -12.18
N ASP A 149 -8.68 -0.19 -12.50
CA ASP A 149 -7.36 -0.24 -13.12
C ASP A 149 -6.34 -0.97 -12.23
N LEU A 150 -6.39 -0.74 -10.91
CA LEU A 150 -5.52 -1.39 -9.94
C LEU A 150 -5.78 -2.90 -9.85
N ILE A 151 -7.05 -3.29 -9.79
CA ILE A 151 -7.45 -4.71 -9.82
C ILE A 151 -6.97 -5.37 -11.10
N PHE A 152 -7.18 -4.70 -12.25
CA PHE A 152 -6.75 -5.20 -13.54
C PHE A 152 -5.22 -5.35 -13.58
N LEU A 153 -4.47 -4.33 -13.20
CA LEU A 153 -3.01 -4.36 -13.14
C LEU A 153 -2.49 -5.55 -12.32
N SER A 154 -3.01 -5.72 -11.11
CA SER A 154 -2.57 -6.78 -10.21
C SER A 154 -2.98 -8.17 -10.71
N PHE A 155 -4.19 -8.33 -11.26
CA PHE A 155 -4.59 -9.58 -11.90
C PHE A 155 -3.64 -9.96 -13.05
N ARG A 156 -3.27 -8.99 -13.90
CA ARG A 156 -2.34 -9.21 -15.02
C ARG A 156 -0.94 -9.59 -14.55
N CYS A 157 -0.40 -8.86 -13.58
CA CYS A 157 0.92 -9.16 -13.01
C CYS A 157 0.94 -10.54 -12.34
N THR A 158 -0.08 -10.87 -11.55
CA THR A 158 -0.23 -12.17 -10.89
C THR A 158 -0.28 -13.30 -11.92
N LYS A 159 -1.05 -13.13 -13.01
CA LYS A 159 -1.16 -14.15 -14.06
C LYS A 159 0.17 -14.36 -14.79
N LEU A 160 0.90 -13.29 -15.10
CA LEU A 160 2.23 -13.37 -15.71
C LEU A 160 3.22 -14.12 -14.80
N CYS A 161 3.29 -13.72 -13.51
CA CYS A 161 4.15 -14.39 -12.53
C CYS A 161 3.77 -15.87 -12.38
N LYS A 162 2.47 -16.19 -12.35
CA LYS A 162 1.98 -17.57 -12.26
C LYS A 162 2.41 -18.40 -13.46
N GLU A 163 2.26 -17.90 -14.69
CA GLU A 163 2.68 -18.64 -15.89
C GLU A 163 4.20 -18.79 -15.99
N ALA A 164 4.97 -17.76 -15.63
CA ALA A 164 6.43 -17.86 -15.59
C ALA A 164 6.89 -18.89 -14.53
N ASN A 165 6.35 -18.83 -13.31
CA ASN A 165 6.77 -19.71 -12.23
C ASN A 165 6.24 -21.15 -12.39
N LYS A 166 5.20 -21.37 -13.20
CA LYS A 166 4.70 -22.70 -13.56
C LYS A 166 5.74 -23.52 -14.32
N THR A 167 6.66 -22.88 -15.05
CA THR A 167 7.74 -23.60 -15.76
C THR A 167 8.58 -24.42 -14.79
N ALA A 168 8.86 -23.91 -13.58
CA ALA A 168 9.60 -24.63 -12.56
C ALA A 168 8.87 -25.90 -12.12
N PHE A 169 7.55 -25.81 -11.93
CA PHE A 169 6.73 -26.95 -11.56
C PHE A 169 6.70 -28.02 -12.66
N LEU A 170 6.53 -27.60 -13.92
CA LEU A 170 6.52 -28.51 -15.07
C LEU A 170 7.88 -29.20 -15.25
N TRP A 171 8.98 -28.50 -14.96
CA TRP A 171 10.32 -29.07 -15.01
C TRP A 171 10.42 -30.33 -14.15
N TYR A 172 9.97 -30.28 -12.89
CA TYR A 172 10.06 -31.43 -11.98
C TYR A 172 9.19 -32.65 -12.40
N HIS A 173 8.31 -32.51 -13.39
CA HIS A 173 7.46 -33.60 -13.88
C HIS A 173 8.05 -34.37 -15.08
N ILE A 174 9.14 -33.89 -15.67
CA ILE A 174 9.78 -34.56 -16.80
C ILE A 174 10.46 -35.84 -16.29
N LYS A 175 10.20 -36.97 -16.95
CA LYS A 175 10.84 -38.25 -16.61
C LYS A 175 12.28 -38.21 -17.12
N ILE A 176 13.21 -38.47 -16.21
CA ILE A 176 14.64 -38.59 -16.53
C ILE A 176 14.98 -40.07 -16.53
N ASP A 177 15.77 -40.48 -17.51
CA ASP A 177 16.33 -41.82 -17.53
C ASP A 177 17.19 -42.05 -16.28
N ARG A 178 17.03 -43.21 -15.63
CA ARG A 178 17.74 -43.50 -14.38
C ARG A 178 19.20 -43.88 -14.61
N GLU A 179 19.54 -44.27 -15.83
CA GLU A 179 20.86 -44.80 -16.15
C GLU A 179 21.93 -43.72 -16.38
N ASP A 180 21.52 -42.48 -16.71
CA ASP A 180 22.44 -41.34 -16.92
C ASP A 180 22.48 -40.41 -15.69
N GLU A 181 23.39 -40.73 -14.77
CA GLU A 181 23.58 -39.98 -13.51
C GLU A 181 24.08 -38.54 -13.76
N GLU A 182 24.95 -38.32 -14.74
CA GLU A 182 25.46 -36.98 -15.07
C GLU A 182 24.33 -36.08 -15.61
N ALA A 183 23.49 -36.59 -16.52
CA ALA A 183 22.34 -35.85 -17.02
C ALA A 183 21.32 -35.54 -15.91
N ARG A 184 21.13 -36.47 -14.96
CA ARG A 184 20.24 -36.28 -13.81
C ARG A 184 20.72 -35.15 -12.90
N ASP A 185 22.01 -35.09 -12.59
CA ASP A 185 22.57 -34.05 -11.73
C ASP A 185 22.51 -32.67 -12.40
N ASP A 186 22.82 -32.59 -13.69
CA ASP A 186 22.65 -31.40 -14.51
C ASP A 186 21.19 -30.91 -14.50
N PHE A 187 20.25 -31.86 -14.62
CA PHE A 187 18.82 -31.58 -14.61
C PHE A 187 18.33 -31.02 -13.27
N ILE A 188 18.75 -31.64 -12.16
CA ILE A 188 18.39 -31.21 -10.80
C ILE A 188 18.95 -29.80 -10.56
N LYS A 189 20.21 -29.55 -10.94
CA LYS A 189 20.86 -28.24 -10.81
C LYS A 189 20.13 -27.15 -11.60
N LEU A 190 19.69 -27.46 -12.83
CA LEU A 190 18.89 -26.53 -13.64
C LEU A 190 17.51 -26.28 -13.01
N GLY A 191 16.84 -27.32 -12.50
CA GLY A 191 15.55 -27.21 -11.84
C GLY A 191 15.58 -26.32 -10.60
N ILE A 192 16.58 -26.52 -9.73
CA ILE A 192 16.80 -25.68 -8.54
C ILE A 192 17.06 -24.23 -8.96
N LYS A 193 17.90 -24.00 -9.98
CA LYS A 193 18.18 -22.65 -10.47
C LYS A 193 16.94 -21.95 -11.02
N LEU A 194 16.06 -22.68 -11.69
CA LEU A 194 14.81 -22.16 -12.23
C LEU A 194 13.78 -21.87 -11.11
N SER A 195 13.72 -22.73 -10.10
CA SER A 195 12.87 -22.55 -8.92
C SER A 195 13.28 -21.37 -8.04
N ASN A 196 14.59 -21.09 -7.96
CA ASN A 196 15.13 -19.95 -7.22
C ASN A 196 14.97 -18.61 -7.96
N ASP A 197 14.90 -18.63 -9.30
CA ASP A 197 14.78 -17.43 -10.13
C ASP A 197 13.33 -17.04 -10.38
N LYS A 198 12.50 -16.98 -9.32
CA LYS A 198 11.08 -16.64 -9.43
C LYS A 198 10.90 -15.25 -10.04
N LEU A 199 9.96 -15.16 -10.97
CA LEU A 199 9.53 -13.89 -11.52
C LEU A 199 8.54 -13.26 -10.53
N GLU A 200 8.88 -12.06 -10.07
CA GLU A 200 8.04 -11.22 -9.24
C GLU A 200 8.06 -9.79 -9.81
N ILE A 201 6.87 -9.24 -10.03
CA ILE A 201 6.71 -7.85 -10.45
C ILE A 201 6.59 -7.02 -9.17
N THR A 202 7.50 -6.07 -9.01
CA THR A 202 7.63 -5.25 -7.80
C THR A 202 7.76 -3.79 -8.16
N ALA A 203 7.07 -2.92 -7.43
CA ALA A 203 7.22 -1.47 -7.54
C ALA A 203 8.43 -1.04 -6.70
N CYS A 204 9.56 -0.79 -7.37
CA CYS A 204 10.83 -0.39 -6.75
C CYS A 204 11.31 -1.31 -5.61
N ARG A 205 10.95 -2.60 -5.62
CA ARG A 205 11.18 -3.57 -4.53
C ARG A 205 10.52 -3.22 -3.19
N LEU A 206 9.66 -2.19 -3.13
CA LEU A 206 8.94 -1.81 -1.92
C LEU A 206 7.77 -2.75 -1.66
N PHE A 207 6.96 -3.01 -2.69
CA PHE A 207 5.85 -3.94 -2.62
C PHE A 207 5.73 -4.77 -3.90
N LYS A 208 5.18 -5.99 -3.74
CA LYS A 208 4.85 -6.89 -4.85
C LYS A 208 3.49 -6.48 -5.42
N ILE A 209 3.37 -6.46 -6.74
CA ILE A 209 2.10 -6.17 -7.41
C ILE A 209 1.35 -7.49 -7.57
N ASP A 210 0.64 -7.87 -6.51
CA ASP A 210 -0.16 -9.09 -6.42
C ASP A 210 -1.57 -8.79 -5.89
N ASN A 211 -2.39 -9.83 -5.76
CA ASN A 211 -3.75 -9.69 -5.24
C ASN A 211 -3.78 -9.25 -3.76
N SER A 212 -2.70 -9.46 -3.01
CA SER A 212 -2.59 -9.01 -1.60
C SER A 212 -2.56 -7.49 -1.54
N LEU A 213 -1.78 -6.85 -2.42
CA LEU A 213 -1.71 -5.39 -2.52
C LEU A 213 -3.10 -4.76 -2.73
N ILE A 214 -3.97 -5.37 -3.55
CA ILE A 214 -5.34 -4.89 -3.75
C ILE A 214 -6.09 -4.90 -2.43
N LEU A 215 -6.04 -6.02 -1.69
CA LEU A 215 -6.75 -6.16 -0.42
C LEU A 215 -6.25 -5.13 0.60
N ASP A 216 -4.93 -4.96 0.71
CA ASP A 216 -4.32 -3.99 1.62
C ASP A 216 -4.76 -2.56 1.30
N LEU A 217 -4.81 -2.20 0.02
CA LEU A 217 -5.27 -0.88 -0.43
C LEU A 217 -6.77 -0.68 -0.24
N LEU A 218 -7.61 -1.70 -0.48
CA LEU A 218 -9.05 -1.62 -0.23
C LEU A 218 -9.35 -1.48 1.27
N VAL A 219 -8.62 -2.20 2.12
CA VAL A 219 -8.72 -2.05 3.57
C VAL A 219 -8.31 -0.64 3.98
N PHE A 220 -7.19 -0.12 3.46
CA PHE A 220 -6.77 1.25 3.71
C PHE A 220 -7.84 2.29 3.30
N ILE A 221 -8.41 2.16 2.10
CA ILE A 221 -9.49 3.05 1.62
C ILE A 221 -10.72 2.95 2.52
N THR A 222 -11.12 1.73 2.92
CA THR A 222 -12.29 1.49 3.78
C THR A 222 -12.09 2.08 5.18
N ILE A 223 -10.90 1.97 5.74
CA ILE A 223 -10.60 2.57 7.04
C ILE A 223 -10.66 4.10 6.94
N ASN A 224 -10.02 4.69 5.92
CA ASN A 224 -10.12 6.14 5.70
C ASN A 224 -11.59 6.58 5.54
N PHE A 225 -12.39 5.79 4.83
CA PHE A 225 -13.82 6.03 4.67
C PHE A 225 -14.57 6.03 6.02
N VAL A 226 -14.31 5.05 6.89
CA VAL A 226 -14.93 4.97 8.23
C VAL A 226 -14.50 6.14 9.11
N VAL A 227 -13.21 6.51 9.09
CA VAL A 227 -12.69 7.66 9.83
C VAL A 227 -13.37 8.95 9.37
N LEU A 228 -13.53 9.15 8.05
CA LEU A 228 -14.21 10.31 7.49
C LEU A 228 -15.69 10.38 7.89
N LEU A 229 -16.39 9.25 7.92
CA LEU A 229 -17.77 9.18 8.40
C LEU A 229 -17.87 9.54 9.89
N GLY A 230 -16.94 9.05 10.72
CA GLY A 230 -16.86 9.39 12.13
C GLY A 230 -16.65 10.88 12.36
N ASP A 231 -15.67 11.47 11.67
CA ASP A 231 -15.38 12.91 11.70
C ASP A 231 -16.61 13.75 11.35
N LEU A 232 -17.34 13.31 10.32
CA LEU A 232 -18.50 14.01 9.80
C LEU A 232 -19.70 13.90 10.74
N TYR A 233 -19.95 12.72 11.31
CA TYR A 233 -20.97 12.51 12.33
C TYR A 233 -20.72 13.38 13.55
N VAL A 234 -19.47 13.41 14.04
CA VAL A 234 -19.07 14.26 15.17
C VAL A 234 -19.28 15.74 14.83
N THR A 235 -18.86 16.19 13.64
CA THR A 235 -19.04 17.57 13.20
C THR A 235 -20.52 17.95 13.13
N LEU A 236 -21.36 17.09 12.54
CA LEU A 236 -22.81 17.30 12.46
C LEU A 236 -23.44 17.34 13.86
N TYR A 237 -23.02 16.46 14.76
CA TYR A 237 -23.48 16.42 16.14
C TYR A 237 -23.14 17.74 16.87
N ILE A 238 -21.92 18.27 16.75
CA ILE A 238 -21.56 19.58 17.31
C ILE A 238 -22.47 20.70 16.76
N ILE A 239 -22.67 20.73 15.43
CA ILE A 239 -23.47 21.76 14.76
C ILE A 239 -24.93 21.70 15.24
N LEU A 240 -25.49 20.49 15.37
CA LEU A 240 -26.87 20.28 15.81
C LEU A 240 -27.08 20.52 17.30
N THR A 241 -26.08 20.23 18.13
CA THR A 241 -26.20 20.29 19.59
C THR A 241 -25.77 21.62 20.21
N ASN A 242 -25.12 22.54 19.48
CA ASN A 242 -24.63 23.75 20.14
C ASN A 242 -24.59 25.06 19.33
N ASN A 243 -25.28 26.06 19.88
CA ASN A 243 -25.13 27.50 19.62
C ASN A 243 -23.86 28.09 20.32
N GLN A 244 -23.05 27.28 21.00
CA GLN A 244 -21.73 27.62 21.57
C GLN A 244 -20.54 26.94 20.85
N ALA A 245 -20.65 26.77 19.54
CA ALA A 245 -19.82 25.90 18.68
C ALA A 245 -18.30 26.21 18.55
N LYS A 246 -17.72 27.23 19.20
CA LYS A 246 -16.30 27.60 18.95
C LYS A 246 -15.27 26.71 19.65
N TYR A 247 -15.60 26.10 20.79
CA TYR A 247 -14.62 25.37 21.60
C TYR A 247 -14.51 23.89 21.24
N CYS A 248 -15.62 23.24 20.87
CA CYS A 248 -15.63 21.83 20.47
C CYS A 248 -14.94 21.60 19.12
N THR A 249 -15.03 22.53 18.17
CA THR A 249 -14.36 22.42 16.86
C THR A 249 -12.85 22.34 16.96
N THR A 250 -12.24 23.07 17.90
CA THR A 250 -10.77 23.09 18.08
C THR A 250 -10.29 21.82 18.77
N LEU A 251 -11.00 21.35 19.79
CA LEU A 251 -10.68 20.11 20.51
C LEU A 251 -10.83 18.88 19.61
N ILE A 252 -11.88 18.85 18.78
CA ILE A 252 -12.11 17.75 17.84
C ILE A 252 -11.11 17.79 16.68
N GLY A 253 -10.70 18.97 16.22
CA GLY A 253 -9.56 19.11 15.29
C GLY A 253 -8.24 18.60 15.87
N LEU A 254 -8.03 18.74 17.18
CA LEU A 254 -6.82 18.29 17.88
C LEU A 254 -6.81 16.76 18.06
N ILE A 255 -7.94 16.18 18.48
CA ILE A 255 -8.12 14.72 18.56
C ILE A 255 -7.99 14.09 17.16
N LYS A 256 -8.56 14.72 16.13
CA LYS A 256 -8.45 14.33 14.73
C LYS A 256 -6.99 14.24 14.25
N ASN A 257 -6.17 15.26 14.52
CA ASN A 257 -4.76 15.23 14.15
C ASN A 257 -3.98 14.16 14.94
N CYS A 258 -4.30 13.95 16.22
CA CYS A 258 -3.68 12.89 17.01
C CYS A 258 -4.02 11.48 16.48
N VAL A 259 -5.29 11.22 16.14
CA VAL A 259 -5.72 9.91 15.62
C VAL A 259 -5.12 9.64 14.25
N ILE A 260 -5.10 10.63 13.35
CA ILE A 260 -4.45 10.48 12.03
C ILE A 260 -2.96 10.16 12.19
N VAL A 261 -2.24 10.87 13.06
CA VAL A 261 -0.81 10.61 13.31
C VAL A 261 -0.57 9.21 13.90
N ILE A 262 -1.43 8.76 14.83
CA ILE A 262 -1.35 7.41 15.40
C ILE A 262 -1.64 6.34 14.33
N PHE A 263 -2.59 6.59 13.44
CA PHE A 263 -2.95 5.66 12.37
C PHE A 263 -1.88 5.59 11.28
N GLU A 264 -1.31 6.73 10.89
CA GLU A 264 -0.15 6.80 9.99
C GLU A 264 1.05 6.07 10.60
N LEU A 265 1.32 6.23 11.91
CA LEU A 265 2.36 5.51 12.64
C LEU A 265 2.14 4.00 12.67
N TYR A 266 0.90 3.56 12.92
CA TYR A 266 0.54 2.14 12.93
C TYR A 266 0.69 1.52 11.53
N TYR A 267 0.22 2.22 10.49
CA TYR A 267 0.33 1.77 9.11
C TYR A 267 1.79 1.73 8.64
N LEU A 268 2.59 2.75 8.96
CA LEU A 268 4.03 2.75 8.67
C LEU A 268 4.73 1.60 9.38
N SER A 269 4.40 1.34 10.65
CA SER A 269 4.94 0.22 11.44
C SER A 269 4.63 -1.14 10.80
N HIS A 270 3.41 -1.33 10.29
CA HIS A 270 3.00 -2.60 9.70
C HIS A 270 3.55 -2.81 8.28
N VAL A 271 3.63 -1.75 7.46
CA VAL A 271 4.17 -1.82 6.09
C VAL A 271 5.70 -1.87 6.09
N CYS A 272 6.36 -1.26 7.08
CA CYS A 272 7.82 -1.19 7.16
C CYS A 272 8.48 -2.35 7.91
N GLN A 273 7.80 -3.48 8.16
CA GLN A 273 8.41 -4.66 8.78
C GLN A 273 9.67 -5.19 8.03
N ASN A 274 9.89 -4.77 6.78
CA ASN A 274 11.05 -5.11 5.97
C ASN A 274 11.97 -3.91 5.60
N VAL A 275 11.75 -2.72 6.18
CA VAL A 275 12.53 -1.51 5.87
C VAL A 275 13.56 -1.25 6.97
N SER A 276 14.78 -0.81 6.60
CA SER A 276 15.84 -0.52 7.57
C SER A 276 15.39 0.49 8.64
N THR A 277 15.68 0.21 9.90
CA THR A 277 15.32 1.00 11.09
C THR A 277 15.72 2.49 10.99
N GLU A 278 16.77 2.81 10.24
CA GLU A 278 17.24 4.18 10.01
C GLU A 278 16.28 5.05 9.19
N VAL A 279 15.65 4.48 8.15
CA VAL A 279 14.65 5.18 7.32
C VAL A 279 13.37 5.44 8.11
N ILE A 280 12.95 4.45 8.91
CA ILE A 280 11.82 4.57 9.84
C ILE A 280 12.09 5.68 10.87
N GLY A 281 13.30 5.73 11.43
CA GLY A 281 13.71 6.78 12.38
C GLY A 281 13.68 8.19 11.78
N ASN A 282 14.10 8.35 10.52
CA ASN A 282 14.06 9.65 9.84
C ASN A 282 12.63 10.11 9.52
N ILE A 283 11.74 9.19 9.15
CA ILE A 283 10.30 9.49 8.94
C ILE A 283 9.64 9.86 10.28
N LEU A 284 9.93 9.12 11.36
CA LEU A 284 9.45 9.44 12.72
C LEU A 284 9.90 10.83 13.19
N ARG A 285 11.16 11.23 12.96
CA ARG A 285 11.65 12.58 13.30
C ARG A 285 10.95 13.68 12.50
N LEU A 286 10.65 13.42 11.22
CA LEU A 286 9.90 14.35 10.37
C LEU A 286 8.45 14.50 10.83
N MET A 287 7.80 13.40 11.22
CA MET A 287 6.45 13.43 11.79
C MET A 287 6.40 14.11 13.16
N HIS A 288 7.38 13.84 14.03
CA HIS A 288 7.53 14.53 15.32
C HIS A 288 7.67 16.04 15.14
N ARG A 289 8.53 16.48 14.21
CA ARG A 289 8.66 17.92 13.89
C ARG A 289 7.36 18.52 13.36
N ARG A 290 6.61 17.81 12.53
CA ARG A 290 5.30 18.30 12.06
C ARG A 290 4.28 18.40 13.20
N PHE A 291 4.30 17.45 14.13
CA PHE A 291 3.46 17.49 15.33
C PHE A 291 3.84 18.67 16.23
N GLU A 292 5.13 18.89 16.52
CA GLU A 292 5.62 20.03 17.29
C GLU A 292 5.24 21.37 16.63
N ILE A 293 5.40 21.52 15.31
CA ILE A 293 5.04 22.75 14.60
C ILE A 293 3.53 23.00 14.66
N THR A 294 2.73 21.95 14.58
CA THR A 294 1.26 22.05 14.68
C THR A 294 0.84 22.39 16.10
N ALA A 295 1.44 21.77 17.12
CA ALA A 295 1.24 22.07 18.53
C ALA A 295 1.68 23.49 18.90
N LEU A 296 2.84 23.95 18.42
CA LEU A 296 3.35 25.31 18.64
C LEU A 296 2.44 26.38 18.02
N ARG A 297 1.93 26.14 16.81
CA ARG A 297 0.96 27.04 16.17
C ARG A 297 -0.35 27.13 16.94
N LEU A 298 -0.77 26.03 17.57
CA LEU A 298 -1.93 25.99 18.46
C LEU A 298 -1.65 26.72 19.80
N PHE A 299 -0.45 26.59 20.36
CA PHE A 299 -0.04 27.27 21.60
C PHE A 299 0.13 28.79 21.45
N THR A 300 0.49 29.28 20.26
CA THR A 300 0.55 30.73 19.99
C THR A 300 -0.82 31.40 19.86
N ILE A 301 -1.91 30.62 19.74
CA ILE A 301 -3.27 31.14 19.69
C ILE A 301 -3.83 31.15 21.13
N ASP A 302 -3.45 32.22 21.84
CA ASP A 302 -4.12 32.79 23.02
C ASP A 302 -3.85 32.13 24.41
N ASN A 303 -2.78 32.60 25.08
CA ASN A 303 -2.38 32.20 26.44
C ASN A 303 -3.42 32.48 27.54
N LYS A 304 -4.42 33.34 27.30
CA LYS A 304 -5.53 33.57 28.25
C LYS A 304 -6.56 32.43 28.23
N LEU A 305 -6.65 31.69 27.13
CA LEU A 305 -7.61 30.61 26.93
C LEU A 305 -7.19 29.32 27.67
N LEU A 306 -5.88 29.04 27.69
CA LEU A 306 -5.33 27.85 28.36
C LEU A 306 -5.55 27.88 29.88
N PHE A 307 -5.40 29.07 30.51
CA PHE A 307 -5.64 29.25 31.93
C PHE A 307 -7.12 29.11 32.32
N GLY A 308 -8.04 29.52 31.44
CA GLY A 308 -9.48 29.31 31.65
C GLY A 308 -9.90 27.84 31.55
N VAL A 309 -9.32 27.09 30.60
CA VAL A 309 -9.58 25.66 30.41
C VAL A 309 -8.96 24.81 31.53
N LEU A 310 -7.75 25.14 31.99
CA LEU A 310 -7.11 24.45 33.12
C LEU A 310 -7.85 24.70 34.45
N ALA A 311 -8.37 25.90 34.67
CA ALA A 311 -9.19 26.21 35.85
C ALA A 311 -10.54 25.48 35.85
N TYR A 312 -11.15 25.28 34.67
CA TYR A 312 -12.42 24.57 34.54
C TYR A 312 -12.27 23.05 34.67
N TYR A 313 -11.26 22.45 34.03
CA TYR A 313 -11.00 21.00 34.11
C TYR A 313 -10.46 20.55 35.46
N SER A 314 -9.80 21.43 36.22
CA SER A 314 -9.41 21.19 37.63
C SER A 314 -10.59 20.84 38.54
N THR A 315 -11.83 21.13 38.14
CA THR A 315 -13.02 20.94 39.00
C THR A 315 -13.92 19.78 38.58
N THR A 316 -13.73 19.19 37.40
CA THR A 316 -14.73 18.25 36.81
C THR A 316 -14.18 16.97 36.19
N CYS A 317 -12.87 16.80 36.05
CA CYS A 317 -12.28 15.54 35.57
C CYS A 317 -10.95 15.28 36.27
N ASP A 318 -10.79 14.06 36.77
CA ASP A 318 -9.53 13.60 37.34
C ASP A 318 -8.53 13.37 36.20
N ILE A 319 -7.80 14.44 35.84
CA ILE A 319 -6.79 14.48 34.78
C ILE A 319 -5.76 13.35 34.96
N ALA A 320 -5.55 12.88 36.19
CA ALA A 320 -4.69 11.75 36.50
C ALA A 320 -5.13 10.45 35.84
N THR A 321 -6.44 10.19 35.72
CA THR A 321 -6.95 8.94 35.13
C THR A 321 -6.78 8.91 33.60
N ILE A 322 -6.89 10.06 32.94
CA ILE A 322 -6.67 10.19 31.50
C ILE A 322 -5.18 10.08 31.18
N LEU A 323 -4.31 10.71 31.98
CA LEU A 323 -2.86 10.58 31.83
C LEU A 323 -2.37 9.16 32.14
N ASP A 324 -2.92 8.48 33.16
CA ASP A 324 -2.59 7.07 33.47
C ASP A 324 -3.03 6.13 32.33
N PHE A 325 -4.20 6.35 31.74
CA PHE A 325 -4.64 5.61 30.54
C PHE A 325 -3.69 5.83 29.36
N TRP A 326 -3.26 7.07 29.12
CA TRP A 326 -2.35 7.43 28.03
C TRP A 326 -0.95 6.82 28.22
N VAL A 327 -0.40 6.87 29.44
CA VAL A 327 0.90 6.25 29.78
C VAL A 327 0.84 4.74 29.63
N ARG A 328 -0.25 4.09 30.03
CA ARG A 328 -0.46 2.64 29.84
C ARG A 328 -0.57 2.24 28.36
N CYS A 329 -1.24 3.03 27.54
CA CYS A 329 -1.32 2.78 26.09
C CYS A 329 0.05 2.93 25.40
N VAL A 330 0.82 3.95 25.77
CA VAL A 330 2.17 4.18 25.21
C VAL A 330 3.15 3.09 25.66
N LEU A 331 3.12 2.67 26.94
CA LEU A 331 3.95 1.57 27.45
C LEU A 331 3.57 0.23 26.82
N SER A 332 2.28 -0.03 26.59
CA SER A 332 1.79 -1.25 25.92
C SER A 332 2.27 -1.32 24.47
N LEU A 333 2.21 -0.20 23.72
CA LEU A 333 2.75 -0.13 22.36
C LEU A 333 4.27 -0.31 22.32
N HIS A 334 5.01 0.24 23.30
CA HIS A 334 6.46 0.11 23.36
C HIS A 334 6.88 -1.35 23.68
N CYS A 335 6.18 -2.03 24.59
CA CYS A 335 6.40 -3.44 24.89
C CYS A 335 6.06 -4.36 23.70
N ALA A 336 5.01 -4.05 22.94
CA ALA A 336 4.64 -4.81 21.73
C ALA A 336 5.65 -4.63 20.59
N ALA A 337 6.27 -3.44 20.47
CA ALA A 337 7.29 -3.16 19.47
C ALA A 337 8.67 -3.76 19.80
N VAL A 338 9.00 -3.90 21.09
CA VAL A 338 10.29 -4.45 21.56
C VAL A 338 10.25 -5.98 21.74
N GLY A 339 9.07 -6.58 21.87
CA GLY A 339 8.89 -8.03 22.05
C GLY A 339 9.25 -8.93 20.85
N GLY A 340 9.62 -8.34 19.71
CA GLY A 340 10.01 -9.06 18.49
C GLY A 340 11.49 -9.47 18.43
N SER A 341 12.13 -9.84 19.54
CA SER A 341 13.45 -10.49 19.53
C SER A 341 13.77 -11.16 20.87
N ALA A 342 13.08 -12.25 21.20
CA ALA A 342 13.54 -13.19 22.21
C ALA A 342 13.20 -14.61 21.76
N ASN A 343 14.07 -15.19 20.92
CA ASN A 343 14.13 -16.64 20.70
C ASN A 343 15.48 -17.02 20.08
N ILE A 344 16.57 -16.96 20.85
CA ILE A 344 17.72 -17.87 20.74
C ILE A 344 18.29 -18.11 22.16
N MET A 345 18.39 -19.39 22.53
CA MET A 345 19.01 -20.01 23.72
C MET A 345 18.27 -19.91 25.07
N SER A 346 17.61 -21.00 25.46
CA SER A 346 18.24 -22.03 26.31
C SER A 346 17.32 -23.22 26.55
N GLY A 347 17.78 -24.41 26.16
CA GLY A 347 17.33 -25.67 26.77
C GLY A 347 18.37 -26.12 27.79
N CYS A 348 17.97 -26.29 29.04
CA CYS A 348 18.14 -27.52 29.84
C CYS A 348 17.80 -27.29 31.33
N SER A 349 16.68 -27.90 31.73
CA SER A 349 16.42 -28.66 32.95
C SER A 349 17.09 -28.33 34.31
N THR A 350 16.18 -28.07 35.25
CA THR A 350 15.99 -28.71 36.58
C THR A 350 16.64 -28.17 37.87
N SER A 351 15.71 -27.91 38.81
CA SER A 351 15.74 -28.21 40.25
C SER A 351 16.04 -27.07 41.25
N THR A 352 14.94 -26.63 41.87
CA THR A 352 14.67 -26.44 43.32
C THR A 352 15.52 -25.53 44.22
N SER A 353 14.73 -24.67 44.89
CA SER A 353 14.77 -24.26 46.31
C SER A 353 15.68 -23.12 46.78
N THR A 354 14.97 -22.04 47.16
CA THR A 354 15.11 -21.23 48.39
C THR A 354 16.37 -20.40 48.68
N ASN A 355 16.06 -19.12 48.94
CA ASN A 355 16.60 -18.22 49.96
C ASN A 355 17.92 -17.43 49.73
N ILE A 356 17.71 -16.11 49.71
CA ILE A 356 18.35 -15.08 50.55
C ILE A 356 19.80 -14.64 50.22
N ASN A 357 19.87 -13.34 49.93
CA ASN A 357 20.92 -12.35 50.18
C ASN A 357 22.27 -12.35 49.43
N THR A 358 22.51 -11.16 48.88
CA THR A 358 23.74 -10.35 48.87
C THR A 358 24.92 -10.72 47.97
N LYS A 359 25.30 -9.68 47.21
CA LYS A 359 26.65 -9.14 46.99
C LYS A 359 27.56 -9.77 45.92
N LEU A 360 27.88 -8.87 44.98
CA LEU A 360 29.22 -8.50 44.49
C LEU A 360 30.04 -9.44 43.57
N PHE A 361 30.39 -8.82 42.43
CA PHE A 361 31.74 -8.73 41.84
C PHE A 361 32.36 -9.88 41.01
N TRP A 362 32.67 -9.49 39.76
CA TRP A 362 33.80 -9.81 38.86
C TRP A 362 33.78 -11.04 37.93
N LEU A 363 33.78 -10.71 36.63
CA LEU A 363 34.76 -11.05 35.59
C LEU A 363 35.34 -12.47 35.57
N TYR A 364 34.95 -13.25 34.55
CA TYR A 364 35.81 -13.66 33.43
C TYR A 364 34.95 -14.01 32.21
#